data_AF-A0A7C1KNM9-F1
#
_entry.id   AF-A0A7C1KNM9-F1
#
_cell.length_a   1.000
_cell.length_b   1.000
_cell.length_c   1.000
_cell.angle_alpha   90.00
_cell.angle_beta   90.00
_cell.angle_gamma   90.00
#
_symmetry.space_group_name_H-M   'P 1'
#
loop_
_entity.id
_entity.type
_entity.pdbx_description
1 polymer ?
#
loop_
_entity_poly.entity_id
_entity_poly.type
_entity_poly.pdbx_seq_one_letter_code
_entity_poly.pdbx_strand_id
1 'polypeptide(L)' 'MGKTTVVIDDKLLEAAIEITGAKSKRQVIEEGLKELVRGKNIEALRKELGTFDLDLTLAGLEKLRKEE' A
#
# COMPACT_ATOMS: atom_id res chain seq x y z
N MET A 1 8.15 5.24 -23.64
CA MET A 1 8.24 6.04 -22.38
C MET A 1 8.30 7.51 -22.74
N GLY A 2 7.44 8.34 -22.13
CA GLY A 2 7.46 9.79 -22.32
C GLY A 2 8.45 10.46 -21.36
N LYS A 3 8.96 11.64 -21.73
CA LYS A 3 9.70 12.52 -20.82
C LYS A 3 8.73 13.55 -20.29
N THR A 4 8.74 13.74 -18.97
CA THR A 4 7.90 14.74 -18.29
C THR A 4 8.78 15.50 -17.30
N THR A 5 8.68 16.83 -17.32
CA THR A 5 9.36 17.69 -16.34
C THR A 5 8.38 18.00 -15.22
N VAL A 6 8.79 17.75 -13.97
CA VAL A 6 7.99 18.02 -12.77
C VAL A 6 8.87 18.72 -11.73
N VAL A 7 8.27 19.59 -10.94
CA VAL A 7 8.93 20.23 -9.79
C VAL A 7 8.58 19.42 -8.55
N ILE A 8 9.61 18.92 -7.86
CA ILE A 8 9.50 18.08 -6.66
C ILE A 8 10.42 18.68 -5.60
N ASP A 9 10.00 18.63 -4.33
CA ASP A 9 10.88 18.99 -3.21
C ASP A 9 12.08 18.02 -3.15
N ASP A 10 13.28 18.58 -3.29
CA ASP A 10 14.51 17.80 -3.27
C ASP A 10 14.74 17.09 -1.93
N LYS A 11 14.31 17.67 -0.80
CA LYS A 11 14.47 17.04 0.52
C LYS A 11 13.60 15.79 0.63
N LEU A 12 12.38 15.85 0.12
CA LEU A 12 11.48 14.70 0.08
C LEU A 12 12.06 13.58 -0.79
N LEU A 13 12.64 13.95 -1.94
CA LEU A 13 13.22 13.00 -2.87
C LEU A 13 14.48 12.33 -2.30
N GLU A 14 15.34 13.09 -1.62
CA GLU A 14 16.51 12.57 -0.92
C GLU A 14 16.12 11.60 0.21
N ALA A 15 15.17 12.00 1.07
CA ALA A 15 14.67 11.14 2.13
C ALA A 15 14.06 9.84 1.57
N ALA A 16 13.31 9.94 0.47
CA ALA A 16 12.75 8.77 -0.19
C ALA A 16 13.84 7.86 -0.77
N ILE A 17 14.90 8.40 -1.38
CA ILE A 17 16.06 7.63 -1.87
C ILE A 17 16.73 6.88 -0.71
N GLU A 18 16.97 7.56 0.41
CA GLU A 18 17.63 6.97 1.59
C GLU A 18 16.81 5.82 2.20
N ILE A 19 15.49 6.02 2.38
CA ILE A 19 14.59 5.02 2.96
C ILE A 19 14.41 3.81 2.04
N THR A 20 14.29 4.04 0.74
CA THR A 20 14.01 2.97 -0.25
C THR A 20 15.28 2.26 -0.74
N GLY A 21 16.45 2.86 -0.56
CA GLY A 21 17.71 2.37 -1.13
C GLY A 21 17.77 2.46 -2.67
N ALA A 22 16.91 3.29 -3.27
CA ALA A 22 16.83 3.44 -4.72
C ALA A 22 18.09 4.07 -5.32
N LYS A 23 18.49 3.61 -6.51
CA LYS A 23 19.72 4.07 -7.17
C LYS A 23 19.57 5.36 -7.97
N SER A 24 18.33 5.83 -8.16
CA SER A 24 18.06 7.02 -8.97
C SER A 24 16.74 7.69 -8.60
N LYS A 25 16.65 9.01 -8.87
CA LYS A 25 15.42 9.80 -8.78
C LYS A 25 14.26 9.16 -9.55
N ARG A 26 14.54 8.62 -10.75
CA ARG A 26 13.55 7.93 -11.59
C ARG A 26 12.99 6.69 -10.89
N GLN A 27 13.85 5.88 -10.29
CA GLN A 27 13.44 4.65 -9.62
C GLN A 27 12.49 4.94 -8.45
N VAL A 28 12.82 5.91 -7.60
CA VAL A 28 11.94 6.33 -6.49
C VAL A 28 10.58 6.78 -6.99
N ILE A 29 10.56 7.58 -8.05
CA ILE A 29 9.31 8.09 -8.63
C ILE A 29 8.47 6.92 -9.19
N GLU A 30 9.08 5.99 -9.92
CA GLU A 30 8.38 4.82 -10.48
C GLU A 30 7.84 3.90 -9.38
N GLU A 31 8.62 3.64 -8.33
CA GLU A 31 8.20 2.81 -7.19
C GLU A 31 7.07 3.49 -6.40
N GLY A 32 7.18 4.79 -6.13
CA GLY A 32 6.13 5.57 -5.47
C GLY A 32 4.82 5.59 -6.26
N LEU A 33 4.88 5.74 -7.59
CA LEU A 33 3.69 5.68 -8.43
C LEU A 33 3.04 4.28 -8.42
N LYS A 34 3.84 3.21 -8.45
CA LYS A 34 3.32 1.83 -8.35
C LYS A 34 2.61 1.61 -7.02
N GLU A 35 3.19 2.07 -5.92
CA GLU A 35 2.60 1.90 -4.59
C GLU A 35 1.31 2.71 -4.44
N LEU A 36 1.26 3.94 -4.99
CA LEU A 36 0.04 4.74 -5.02
C LEU A 36 -1.11 4.02 -5.75
N VAL A 37 -0.84 3.46 -6.93
CA VAL A 37 -1.82 2.70 -7.70
C VAL A 37 -2.25 1.44 -6.94
N ARG A 38 -1.30 0.71 -6.36
CA ARG A 38 -1.58 -0.47 -5.54
C ARG A 38 -2.51 -0.13 -4.37
N GLY A 39 -2.22 0.94 -3.64
CA GLY A 39 -3.04 1.39 -2.51
C GLY A 39 -4.46 1.73 -2.94
N LYS A 40 -4.62 2.42 -4.07
CA LYS A 40 -5.95 2.75 -4.62
C LYS A 40 -6.73 1.53 -5.07
N ASN A 41 -6.07 0.52 -5.65
CA ASN A 41 -6.71 -0.73 -6.03
C ASN A 41 -7.18 -1.51 -4.80
N ILE A 42 -6.37 -1.57 -3.73
CA ILE A 42 -6.77 -2.20 -2.46
C ILE A 42 -7.97 -1.46 -1.86
N GLU A 43 -7.96 -0.12 -1.89
CA GLU A 43 -9.09 0.70 -1.41
C GLU A 43 -10.37 0.40 -2.21
N ALA A 44 -10.27 0.29 -3.53
CA ALA A 44 -11.40 -0.06 -4.40
C ALA A 44 -11.92 -1.46 -4.10
N LEU A 45 -11.04 -2.47 -4.01
CA LEU A 45 -11.41 -3.84 -3.66
C LEU A 45 -12.11 -3.91 -2.30
N ARG A 46 -11.63 -3.17 -1.29
CA ARG A 46 -12.30 -3.10 0.02
C ARG A 46 -13.71 -2.52 -0.06
N LYS A 47 -13.93 -1.53 -0.93
CA LYS A 47 -15.28 -0.97 -1.17
C LYS A 47 -16.18 -1.97 -1.89
N GLU A 48 -15.64 -2.73 -2.83
CA GLU A 48 -16.38 -3.75 -3.58
C GLU A 48 -16.70 -5.01 -2.77
N LEU A 49 -15.84 -5.40 -1.83
CA LEU A 49 -16.11 -6.55 -0.94
C LEU A 49 -17.40 -6.35 -0.11
N GLY A 50 -17.90 -5.13 0.03
CA GLY A 50 -19.07 -4.84 0.86
C GLY A 50 -18.75 -5.01 2.35
N THR A 51 -19.79 -5.04 3.18
CA THR A 51 -19.69 -5.27 4.62
C THR A 51 -20.26 -6.64 4.96
N PHE A 52 -19.52 -7.42 5.74
CA PHE A 52 -19.98 -8.71 6.25
C PHE A 52 -20.16 -8.60 7.77
N ASP A 53 -21.28 -9.09 8.28
CA ASP A 53 -21.43 -9.30 9.72
C ASP A 53 -20.59 -10.53 10.11
N LEU A 54 -19.39 -10.25 10.59
CA LEU A 54 -18.55 -11.27 11.22
C LEU A 54 -19.02 -11.44 12.66
N ASP A 55 -19.94 -12.38 12.87
CA ASP A 55 -20.37 -12.82 14.20
C ASP A 55 -19.32 -13.73 14.87
N LEU A 56 -18.06 -13.26 14.88
CA LEU A 56 -16.94 -13.90 15.53
C LEU A 56 -16.85 -13.40 16.98
N THR A 57 -17.70 -13.97 17.83
CA THR A 57 -17.60 -13.75 19.27
C THR A 57 -16.34 -14.44 19.83
N LEU A 58 -15.80 -13.88 20.92
CA LEU A 58 -14.64 -14.42 21.62
C LEU A 58 -14.85 -15.89 22.02
N ALA A 59 -16.06 -16.23 22.47
CA ALA A 59 -16.45 -17.61 22.79
C ALA A 59 -16.49 -18.54 21.55
N GLY A 60 -16.88 -18.03 20.38
CA GLY A 60 -16.84 -18.77 19.12
C GLY A 60 -15.42 -19.04 18.66
N LEU A 61 -14.53 -18.04 18.77
CA LEU A 61 -13.11 -18.16 18.43
C LEU A 61 -12.37 -19.16 19.34
N GLU A 62 -12.67 -19.16 20.63
CA GLU A 62 -12.09 -20.12 21.58
C GLU A 62 -12.51 -21.56 21.33
N LYS A 63 -13.71 -21.79 20.76
CA LYS A 63 -14.14 -23.13 20.35
C LYS A 63 -13.39 -23.62 19.12
N LEU A 64 -13.29 -22.78 18.08
CA LEU A 64 -12.56 -23.11 16.85
C LEU A 64 -11.09 -23.44 17.12
N ARG A 65 -10.46 -22.77 18.09
CA ARG A 65 -9.06 -23.01 18.48
C ARG A 65 -8.85 -24.29 19.29
N LYS A 66 -9.90 -24.88 19.87
CA LYS A 66 -9.83 -26.14 20.63
C LYS A 66 -10.12 -27.38 19.77
N GLU A 67 -10.56 -27.17 18.53
CA GLU A 67 -10.83 -28.23 17.55
C GLU A 67 -9.64 -28.49 16.59
N GLU A 68 -8.54 -27.73 16.74
CA GLU A 68 -7.19 -28.06 16.21
C GLU A 68 -6.32 -28.77 17.26
#